data_AF-Q38C29-F1
#
_entry.id   AF-Q38C29-F1
#
_cell.length_a   1.000
_cell.length_b   1.000
_cell.length_c   1.000
_cell.angle_alpha   90.00
_cell.angle_beta   90.00
_cell.angle_gamma   90.00
#
_symmetry.space_group_name_H-M   'P 1'
#
loop_
_entity.id
_entity.type
_entity.pdbx_description
1 polymer ?
#
loop_
_entity_poly.entity_id
_entity_poly.type
_entity_poly.pdbx_seq_one_letter_code
_entity_poly.pdbx_strand_id
1 'polypeptide(L)'
;MVGTVLRVYTHRTRCIGELCSVAPLCVILEQRRPGPSFGIRSQSREDNSVHFLPCEGAVDLSLRALSTIEGLRNYREHRLRPQLLVKRAELRQADDVKTRCDALGLRYADRCIAIAVALILIRNVVLFYWVYFLFDWNLVEPITYLLERGAVCLGFLWYGATSSDARFESFRQFLVSRRTQRLYAQHNFNAGHWKELVVEVEGLEEQLRGLETV
;
A
#
# COMPACT_ATOMS: atom_id res chain seq x y z
N MET A 1 4.85 -29.88 28.62
CA MET A 1 4.35 -28.60 29.15
C MET A 1 4.13 -27.64 27.98
N VAL A 2 3.08 -27.94 27.20
CA VAL A 2 1.90 -27.10 26.92
C VAL A 2 2.24 -25.81 26.14
N GLY A 3 2.28 -25.97 24.81
CA GLY A 3 2.29 -24.86 23.86
C GLY A 3 0.87 -24.33 23.62
N THR A 4 0.77 -23.02 23.38
CA THR A 4 -0.46 -22.36 22.94
C THR A 4 -0.26 -21.86 21.52
N VAL A 5 -0.83 -22.62 20.58
CA VAL A 5 -0.95 -22.25 19.15
C VAL A 5 -2.30 -21.56 18.99
N LEU A 6 -2.31 -20.25 18.78
CA LEU A 6 -3.51 -19.50 18.39
C LEU A 6 -3.64 -19.55 16.87
N ARG A 7 -4.58 -20.39 16.42
CA ARG A 7 -4.98 -20.60 15.03
C ARG A 7 -6.15 -19.65 14.73
N VAL A 8 -5.91 -18.58 13.98
CA VAL A 8 -6.97 -17.66 13.52
C VAL A 8 -7.61 -18.24 12.27
N TYR A 9 -8.94 -18.33 12.32
CA TYR A 9 -9.84 -18.93 11.34
C TYR A 9 -9.80 -18.21 9.99
N THR A 10 -9.59 -18.97 8.92
CA THR A 10 -9.90 -18.56 7.54
C THR A 10 -11.41 -18.72 7.30
N HIS A 11 -12.09 -17.63 6.98
CA HIS A 11 -13.49 -17.66 6.60
C HIS A 11 -13.61 -18.25 5.20
N ARG A 12 -13.98 -19.54 5.12
CA ARG A 12 -14.24 -20.28 3.88
C ARG A 12 -15.69 -20.02 3.48
N THR A 13 -15.93 -18.99 2.67
CA THR A 13 -17.22 -18.77 2.01
C THR A 13 -17.47 -19.87 0.98
N ARG A 14 -18.38 -20.80 1.32
CA ARG A 14 -19.04 -21.71 0.36
C ARG A 14 -20.04 -20.87 -0.44
N CYS A 15 -19.88 -20.85 -1.77
CA CYS A 15 -20.96 -20.45 -2.68
C CYS A 15 -21.93 -21.63 -2.83
N ILE A 16 -23.20 -21.39 -2.52
CA ILE A 16 -24.34 -22.26 -2.88
C ILE A 16 -25.36 -21.31 -3.52
N GLY A 17 -25.79 -21.64 -4.75
CA GLY A 17 -27.02 -21.11 -5.34
C GLY A 17 -26.87 -19.79 -6.08
N GLU A 18 -27.40 -19.77 -7.30
CA GLU A 18 -27.53 -18.62 -8.20
C GLU A 18 -28.15 -17.41 -7.48
N LEU A 19 -27.37 -16.34 -7.34
CA LEU A 19 -27.86 -14.96 -7.25
C LEU A 19 -26.65 -14.02 -7.41
N CYS A 20 -26.43 -13.59 -8.64
CA CYS A 20 -25.68 -12.39 -8.96
C CYS A 20 -26.32 -11.21 -8.20
N SER A 21 -25.62 -10.68 -7.19
CA SER A 21 -25.81 -9.29 -6.76
C SER A 21 -24.51 -8.54 -7.01
N VAL A 22 -24.63 -7.66 -7.99
CA VAL A 22 -23.65 -6.71 -8.50
C VAL A 22 -23.28 -5.68 -7.41
N ALA A 23 -21.98 -5.59 -7.14
CA ALA A 23 -21.19 -4.37 -6.88
C ALA A 23 -21.51 -3.48 -5.64
N PRO A 24 -20.67 -2.47 -5.30
CA PRO A 24 -19.38 -2.10 -5.89
C PRO A 24 -18.23 -1.90 -4.89
N LEU A 25 -17.03 -1.97 -5.45
CA LEU A 25 -15.82 -1.33 -4.94
C LEU A 25 -16.11 0.11 -4.51
N CYS A 26 -15.88 0.41 -3.23
CA CYS A 26 -15.82 1.77 -2.71
C CYS A 26 -14.46 2.36 -3.10
N VAL A 27 -14.38 2.94 -4.30
CA VAL A 27 -13.29 3.85 -4.68
C VAL A 27 -13.67 5.23 -4.19
N ILE A 28 -13.00 5.69 -3.13
CA ILE A 28 -13.04 7.10 -2.72
C ILE A 28 -12.19 7.86 -3.73
N LEU A 29 -12.84 8.40 -4.77
CA LEU A 29 -12.28 9.51 -5.55
C LEU A 29 -12.60 10.81 -4.82
N GLU A 30 -11.57 11.40 -4.22
CA GLU A 30 -11.59 12.75 -3.67
C GLU A 30 -11.81 13.76 -4.83
N GLN A 31 -13.06 14.19 -5.03
CA GLN A 31 -13.38 15.29 -5.96
C GLN A 31 -12.89 16.62 -5.37
N ARG A 32 -11.69 17.06 -5.76
CA ARG A 32 -11.25 18.45 -5.55
C ARG A 32 -11.91 19.35 -6.60
N ARG A 33 -12.82 20.22 -6.14
CA ARG A 33 -13.51 21.24 -6.95
C ARG A 33 -12.53 22.09 -7.78
N PRO A 34 -12.85 22.43 -9.05
CA PRO A 34 -12.13 23.48 -9.76
C PRO A 34 -12.67 24.84 -9.32
N GLY A 35 -11.85 25.62 -8.61
CA GLY A 35 -12.06 27.05 -8.46
C GLY A 35 -11.52 27.76 -9.71
N PRO A 36 -12.22 28.78 -10.25
CA PRO A 36 -11.70 29.55 -11.37
C PRO A 36 -10.73 30.61 -10.87
N SER A 37 -9.94 31.14 -11.81
CA SER A 37 -9.15 32.38 -11.76
C SER A 37 -7.63 32.20 -11.61
N PHE A 38 -6.98 32.55 -12.70
CA PHE A 38 -5.82 33.46 -12.74
C PHE A 38 -4.42 32.85 -12.61
N GLY A 39 -3.60 33.13 -13.64
CA GLY A 39 -2.15 33.16 -13.50
C GLY A 39 -1.40 32.33 -14.55
N ILE A 40 -1.33 32.84 -15.78
CA ILE A 40 -0.30 32.42 -16.75
C ILE A 40 1.07 32.73 -16.12
N ARG A 41 1.85 31.70 -15.81
CA ARG A 41 3.31 31.82 -15.66
C ARG A 41 3.96 30.57 -16.21
N SER A 42 4.51 30.76 -17.41
CA SER A 42 5.49 29.89 -18.06
C SER A 42 6.67 29.62 -17.12
N GLN A 43 6.88 28.36 -16.77
CA GLN A 43 8.20 27.87 -16.39
C GLN A 43 8.46 26.56 -17.15
N SER A 44 9.18 26.74 -18.25
CA SER A 44 9.93 25.71 -18.95
C SER A 44 11.00 25.18 -17.98
N ARG A 45 10.92 23.91 -17.60
CA ARG A 45 12.00 23.19 -16.92
C ARG A 45 11.84 21.68 -17.13
N GLU A 46 12.47 21.20 -18.19
CA GLU A 46 13.62 20.28 -18.15
C GLU A 46 13.21 18.82 -17.95
N ASP A 47 13.11 18.13 -19.09
CA ASP A 47 13.91 16.94 -19.39
C ASP A 47 13.62 15.66 -18.58
N ASN A 48 12.48 15.01 -18.88
CA ASN A 48 12.38 13.56 -18.83
C ASN A 48 12.20 13.06 -20.26
N SER A 49 13.33 12.76 -20.87
CA SER A 49 13.50 12.12 -22.17
C SER A 49 12.76 10.78 -22.23
N VAL A 50 11.50 10.83 -22.66
CA VAL A 50 10.87 9.71 -23.34
C VAL A 50 11.66 9.52 -24.62
N HIS A 51 12.63 8.61 -24.58
CA HIS A 51 13.27 8.08 -25.78
C HIS A 51 12.19 7.37 -26.60
N PHE A 52 11.54 8.12 -27.48
CA PHE A 52 10.94 7.56 -28.69
C PHE A 52 12.09 6.94 -29.48
N LEU A 53 12.21 5.62 -29.41
CA LEU A 53 13.09 4.88 -30.30
C LEU A 53 12.72 5.26 -31.75
N PRO A 54 13.70 5.63 -32.60
CA PRO A 54 13.42 6.02 -33.98
C PRO A 54 12.67 4.89 -34.67
N CYS A 55 11.48 5.18 -35.17
CA CYS A 55 10.74 4.30 -36.08
C CYS A 55 11.41 4.32 -37.46
N GLU A 56 12.67 3.91 -37.55
CA GLU A 56 13.34 3.60 -38.81
C GLU A 56 13.23 2.09 -39.03
N GLY A 57 12.16 1.67 -39.73
CA GLY A 57 12.10 0.32 -40.32
C GLY A 57 10.82 -0.50 -40.14
N ALA A 58 9.71 0.07 -39.66
CA ALA A 58 8.50 -0.72 -39.33
C ALA A 58 7.16 -0.21 -39.88
N VAL A 59 7.13 0.95 -40.55
CA VAL A 59 5.89 1.59 -41.00
C VAL A 59 5.66 1.30 -42.48
N ASP A 60 5.51 0.02 -42.79
CA ASP A 60 4.85 -0.46 -44.02
C ASP A 60 3.99 -1.70 -43.74
N LEU A 61 3.57 -1.89 -42.48
CA LEU A 61 2.44 -2.77 -42.17
C LEU A 61 1.17 -2.02 -42.59
N SER A 62 0.91 -2.00 -43.90
CA SER A 62 -0.19 -1.26 -44.50
C SER A 62 -1.50 -1.52 -43.73
N LEU A 63 -2.39 -0.51 -43.67
CA LEU A 63 -3.75 -0.68 -43.13
C LEU A 63 -4.45 -1.93 -43.71
N ARG A 64 -4.07 -2.35 -44.93
CA ARG A 64 -4.51 -3.58 -45.60
C ARG A 64 -3.98 -4.87 -44.96
N ALA A 65 -2.80 -4.86 -44.36
CA ALA A 65 -2.32 -5.99 -43.57
C ALA A 65 -3.12 -6.16 -42.28
N LEU A 66 -3.46 -5.06 -41.59
CA LEU A 66 -4.28 -5.08 -40.38
C LEU A 66 -5.78 -5.37 -40.64
N SER A 67 -6.26 -5.30 -41.89
CA SER A 67 -7.66 -5.66 -42.20
C SER A 67 -7.92 -7.18 -42.20
N THR A 68 -6.87 -7.99 -42.27
CA THR A 68 -6.98 -9.45 -42.19
C THR A 68 -6.78 -9.91 -40.75
N ILE A 69 -7.59 -10.86 -40.27
CA ILE A 69 -7.43 -11.48 -38.94
C ILE A 69 -5.98 -11.96 -38.72
N GLU A 70 -5.34 -12.47 -39.77
CA GLU A 70 -3.95 -12.92 -39.74
C GLU A 70 -2.95 -11.78 -39.48
N GLY A 71 -3.19 -10.57 -39.99
CA GLY A 71 -2.31 -9.43 -39.72
C GLY A 71 -2.42 -8.90 -38.29
N LEU A 72 -3.64 -8.88 -37.73
CA LEU A 72 -3.84 -8.57 -36.31
C LEU A 72 -3.17 -9.60 -35.41
N ARG A 73 -3.31 -10.89 -35.74
CA ARG A 73 -2.61 -11.98 -35.05
C ARG A 73 -1.10 -11.79 -35.09
N ASN A 74 -0.53 -11.50 -36.26
CA ASN A 74 0.91 -11.27 -36.39
C ASN A 74 1.37 -10.04 -35.61
N TYR A 75 0.63 -8.94 -35.65
CA TYR A 75 0.92 -7.73 -34.88
C TYR A 75 0.91 -8.01 -33.36
N ARG A 76 -0.11 -8.72 -32.89
CA ARG A 76 -0.24 -9.14 -31.49
C ARG A 76 0.98 -9.96 -31.03
N GLU A 77 1.33 -10.99 -31.78
CA GLU A 77 2.42 -11.91 -31.44
C GLU A 77 3.80 -11.24 -31.55
N HIS A 78 4.04 -10.40 -32.55
CA HIS A 78 5.36 -9.84 -32.84
C HIS A 78 5.64 -8.47 -32.22
N ARG A 79 4.62 -7.67 -31.90
CA ARG A 79 4.80 -6.31 -31.36
C ARG A 79 4.36 -6.20 -29.90
N LEU A 80 3.10 -6.52 -29.61
CA LEU A 80 2.53 -6.31 -28.27
C LEU A 80 3.08 -7.31 -27.26
N ARG A 81 3.08 -8.60 -27.62
CA ARG A 81 3.54 -9.66 -26.72
C ARG A 81 4.98 -9.46 -26.24
N PRO A 82 5.99 -9.18 -27.09
CA PRO A 82 7.35 -8.94 -26.62
C PRO A 82 7.46 -7.67 -25.77
N GLN A 83 6.75 -6.58 -26.13
CA GLN A 83 6.75 -5.36 -25.32
C GLN A 83 6.18 -5.60 -23.91
N LEU A 84 5.06 -6.29 -23.82
CA LEU A 84 4.46 -6.66 -22.54
C LEU A 84 5.38 -7.58 -21.73
N LEU A 85 6.07 -8.52 -22.35
CA LEU A 85 7.01 -9.39 -21.63
C LEU A 85 8.17 -8.60 -21.00
N VAL A 86 8.74 -7.63 -21.73
CA VAL A 86 9.78 -6.75 -21.21
C VAL A 86 9.27 -5.90 -20.05
N LYS A 87 8.12 -5.23 -20.24
CA LYS A 87 7.53 -4.36 -19.21
C LYS A 87 7.09 -5.15 -17.96
N ARG A 88 6.51 -6.35 -18.13
CA ARG A 88 6.21 -7.24 -17.00
C ARG A 88 7.47 -7.73 -16.30
N ALA A 89 8.57 -7.95 -17.01
CA ALA A 89 9.83 -8.33 -16.37
C ALA A 89 10.40 -7.21 -15.49
N GLU A 90 10.36 -5.97 -15.98
CA GLU A 90 10.73 -4.77 -15.22
C GLU A 90 9.81 -4.58 -14.00
N LEU A 91 8.49 -4.73 -14.18
CA LEU A 91 7.52 -4.59 -13.10
C LEU A 91 7.74 -5.64 -12.00
N ARG A 92 8.05 -6.89 -12.38
CA ARG A 92 8.36 -7.96 -11.42
C ARG A 92 9.59 -7.63 -10.56
N GLN A 93 10.63 -7.03 -11.16
CA GLN A 93 11.82 -6.62 -10.39
C GLN A 93 11.48 -5.51 -9.39
N ALA A 94 10.69 -4.52 -9.81
CA ALA A 94 10.26 -3.43 -8.93
C ALA A 94 9.30 -3.92 -7.82
N ASP A 95 8.42 -4.88 -8.14
CA ASP A 95 7.46 -5.44 -7.19
C ASP A 95 8.13 -6.32 -6.13
N ASP A 96 9.21 -7.04 -6.45
CA ASP A 96 9.99 -7.80 -5.45
C ASP A 96 10.61 -6.87 -4.39
N VAL A 97 11.15 -5.72 -4.81
CA VAL A 97 11.67 -4.70 -3.87
C VAL A 97 10.55 -4.13 -3.01
N LYS A 98 9.40 -3.82 -3.62
CA LYS A 98 8.23 -3.26 -2.93
C LYS A 98 7.67 -4.24 -1.89
N THR A 99 7.41 -5.49 -2.28
CA THR A 99 6.86 -6.54 -1.41
C THR A 99 7.80 -6.83 -0.23
N ARG A 100 9.12 -6.84 -0.46
CA ARG A 100 10.12 -6.97 0.60
C ARG A 100 10.05 -5.80 1.60
N CYS A 101 9.94 -4.57 1.11
CA CYS A 101 9.81 -3.39 1.96
C CYS A 101 8.49 -3.40 2.77
N ASP A 102 7.38 -3.78 2.13
CA ASP A 102 6.06 -3.83 2.76
C ASP A 102 6.00 -4.92 3.84
N ALA A 103 6.58 -6.09 3.58
CA ALA A 103 6.70 -7.16 4.57
C ALA A 103 7.54 -6.73 5.79
N LEU A 104 8.63 -5.97 5.58
CA LEU A 104 9.41 -5.37 6.66
C LEU A 104 8.62 -4.30 7.43
N GLY A 105 7.83 -3.49 6.73
CA GLY A 105 6.94 -2.48 7.32
C GLY A 105 5.89 -3.11 8.24
N LEU A 106 5.23 -4.18 7.80
CA LEU A 106 4.25 -4.93 8.58
C LEU A 106 4.88 -5.55 9.83
N ARG A 107 6.01 -6.25 9.69
CA ARG A 107 6.74 -6.84 10.82
C ARG A 107 7.18 -5.78 11.83
N TYR A 108 7.54 -4.59 11.39
CA TYR A 108 7.89 -3.48 12.27
C TYR A 108 6.66 -2.99 13.07
N ALA A 109 5.53 -2.77 12.39
CA ALA A 109 4.30 -2.35 13.05
C ALA A 109 3.84 -3.36 14.10
N ASP A 110 3.84 -4.66 13.76
CA ASP A 110 3.44 -5.73 14.67
C ASP A 110 4.38 -5.80 15.89
N ARG A 111 5.69 -5.60 15.71
CA ARG A 111 6.65 -5.50 16.83
C ARG A 111 6.41 -4.29 17.71
N CYS A 112 6.15 -3.11 17.12
CA CYS A 112 5.87 -1.91 17.89
C CYS A 112 4.62 -2.08 18.75
N ILE A 113 3.56 -2.68 18.20
CA ILE A 113 2.33 -2.99 18.93
C ILE A 113 2.62 -4.00 20.05
N ALA A 114 3.36 -5.08 19.77
CA ALA A 114 3.73 -6.08 20.77
C ALA A 114 4.57 -5.49 21.92
N ILE A 115 5.53 -4.60 21.62
CA ILE A 115 6.31 -3.88 22.63
C ILE A 115 5.41 -2.98 23.48
N ALA A 116 4.47 -2.24 22.85
CA ALA A 116 3.53 -1.40 23.60
C ALA A 116 2.66 -2.22 24.56
N VAL A 117 2.13 -3.37 24.11
CA VAL A 117 1.37 -4.30 24.95
C VAL A 117 2.25 -4.85 26.08
N ALA A 118 3.48 -5.26 25.79
CA ALA A 118 4.41 -5.77 26.79
C ALA A 118 4.74 -4.70 27.85
N LEU A 119 4.96 -3.44 27.46
CA LEU A 119 5.19 -2.32 28.38
C LEU A 119 3.98 -2.08 29.30
N ILE A 120 2.76 -2.16 28.77
CA ILE A 120 1.54 -2.06 29.58
C ILE A 120 1.46 -3.21 30.60
N LEU A 121 1.76 -4.45 30.19
CA LEU A 121 1.77 -5.59 31.11
C LEU A 121 2.85 -5.45 32.19
N ILE A 122 4.08 -5.09 31.81
CA ILE A 122 5.19 -4.86 32.74
C ILE A 122 4.82 -3.76 33.74
N ARG A 123 4.24 -2.65 33.28
CA ARG A 123 3.72 -1.57 34.14
C ARG A 123 2.75 -2.11 35.19
N ASN A 124 1.79 -2.94 34.78
CA ASN A 124 0.80 -3.52 35.69
C ASN A 124 1.44 -4.50 36.70
N VAL A 125 2.41 -5.32 36.28
CA VAL A 125 3.13 -6.23 37.17
C VAL A 125 3.99 -5.47 38.18
N VAL A 126 4.68 -4.41 37.76
CA VAL A 126 5.46 -3.54 38.65
C VAL A 126 4.56 -2.87 39.68
N LEU A 127 3.42 -2.32 39.24
CA LEU A 127 2.41 -1.75 40.14
C LEU A 127 1.88 -2.78 41.15
N PHE A 128 1.54 -3.99 40.68
CA PHE A 128 1.11 -5.08 41.55
C PHE A 128 2.18 -5.41 42.60
N TYR A 129 3.43 -5.56 42.17
CA TYR A 129 4.54 -5.84 43.09
C TYR A 129 4.73 -4.71 44.12
N TRP A 130 4.61 -3.45 43.71
CA TRP A 130 4.66 -2.31 44.61
C TRP A 130 3.55 -2.30 45.66
N VAL A 131 2.31 -2.58 45.24
CA VAL A 131 1.13 -2.59 46.12
C VAL A 131 1.21 -3.70 47.18
N TYR A 132 1.74 -4.87 46.83
CA TYR A 132 1.70 -6.03 47.73
C TYR A 132 2.99 -6.26 48.53
N PHE A 133 4.15 -5.79 48.07
CA PHE A 133 5.43 -6.19 48.66
C PHE A 133 6.31 -5.04 49.17
N LEU A 134 6.25 -3.85 48.56
CA LEU A 134 7.26 -2.79 48.81
C LEU A 134 6.74 -1.59 49.59
N PHE A 135 5.50 -1.13 49.33
CA PHE A 135 5.02 0.15 49.82
C PHE A 135 3.70 0.02 50.58
N ASP A 136 3.53 0.86 51.61
CA ASP A 136 2.24 1.02 52.29
C ASP A 136 1.18 1.61 51.36
N TRP A 137 -0.09 1.28 51.64
CA TRP A 137 -1.25 1.72 50.86
C TRP A 137 -1.28 3.25 50.63
N ASN A 138 -0.84 4.03 51.62
CA ASN A 138 -0.84 5.49 51.56
C ASN A 138 0.04 6.08 50.45
N LEU A 139 1.09 5.38 49.99
CA LEU A 139 1.98 5.87 48.93
C LEU A 139 1.53 5.41 47.54
N VAL A 140 0.95 4.22 47.44
CA VAL A 140 0.56 3.63 46.15
C VAL A 140 -0.69 4.29 45.54
N GLU A 141 -1.61 4.78 46.37
CA GLU A 141 -2.82 5.48 45.93
C GLU A 141 -2.53 6.72 45.06
N PRO A 142 -1.75 7.72 45.50
CA PRO A 142 -1.45 8.89 44.68
C PRO A 142 -0.60 8.55 43.44
N ILE A 143 0.33 7.59 43.55
CA ILE A 143 1.18 7.19 42.42
C ILE A 143 0.35 6.54 41.31
N THR A 144 -0.55 5.62 41.67
CA THR A 144 -1.42 4.94 40.71
C THR A 144 -2.33 5.93 40.00
N TYR A 145 -2.90 6.88 40.75
CA TYR A 145 -3.71 7.95 40.19
C TYR A 145 -2.94 8.81 39.17
N LEU A 146 -1.71 9.22 39.50
CA LEU A 146 -0.88 10.00 38.59
C LEU A 146 -0.45 9.20 37.35
N LEU A 147 -0.11 7.92 37.51
CA LEU A 147 0.30 7.08 36.38
C LEU A 147 -0.86 6.85 35.40
N GLU A 148 -2.05 6.56 35.92
CA GLU A 148 -3.22 6.32 35.11
C GLU A 148 -3.70 7.62 34.43
N ARG A 149 -3.74 8.72 35.18
CA ARG A 149 -4.08 10.03 34.60
C ARG A 149 -3.05 10.51 33.59
N GLY A 150 -1.77 10.22 33.80
CA GLY A 150 -0.70 10.49 32.85
C GLY A 150 -0.86 9.70 31.55
N ALA A 151 -1.20 8.40 31.63
CA ALA A 151 -1.46 7.56 30.47
C ALA A 151 -2.67 8.07 29.65
N VAL A 152 -3.75 8.46 30.32
CA VAL A 152 -4.93 9.06 29.67
C VAL A 152 -4.56 10.39 28.99
N CYS A 153 -3.81 11.26 29.66
CA CYS A 153 -3.33 12.53 29.10
C CYS A 153 -2.49 12.31 27.83
N LEU A 154 -1.54 11.36 27.85
CA LEU A 154 -0.73 11.00 26.68
C LEU A 154 -1.58 10.48 25.51
N GLY A 155 -2.61 9.66 25.80
CA GLY A 155 -3.56 9.19 24.79
C GLY A 155 -4.31 10.34 24.11
N PHE A 156 -4.80 11.32 24.88
CA PHE A 156 -5.44 12.51 24.34
C PHE A 156 -4.47 13.41 23.56
N LEU A 157 -3.24 13.59 24.04
CA LEU A 157 -2.20 14.35 23.32
C LEU A 157 -1.87 13.68 21.97
N TRP A 158 -1.74 12.35 21.97
CA TRP A 158 -1.55 11.59 20.74
C TRP A 158 -2.74 11.75 19.79
N TYR A 159 -3.97 11.63 20.31
CA TYR A 159 -5.20 11.83 19.55
C TYR A 159 -5.31 13.25 18.98
N GLY A 160 -4.86 14.28 19.70
CA GLY A 160 -4.87 15.66 19.19
C GLY A 160 -3.78 15.92 18.14
N ALA A 161 -2.62 15.27 18.27
CA ALA A 161 -1.51 15.42 17.32
C ALA A 161 -1.74 14.65 16.01
N THR A 162 -2.49 13.55 16.06
CA THR A 162 -2.86 12.77 14.87
C THR A 162 -4.24 13.22 14.41
N SER A 163 -4.37 13.74 13.19
CA SER A 163 -5.63 14.27 12.66
C SER A 163 -6.81 13.32 12.91
N SER A 164 -8.00 13.88 13.17
CA SER A 164 -9.27 13.30 13.67
C SER A 164 -9.74 11.91 13.16
N ASP A 165 -9.08 11.30 12.19
CA ASP A 165 -9.44 10.01 11.55
C ASP A 165 -8.79 8.78 12.22
N ALA A 166 -8.41 8.91 13.50
CA ALA A 166 -7.72 7.88 14.29
C ALA A 166 -8.64 6.68 14.66
N ARG A 167 -9.07 5.89 13.67
CA ARG A 167 -9.61 4.54 13.89
C ARG A 167 -8.44 3.60 14.25
N PHE A 168 -8.59 2.63 15.16
CA PHE A 168 -7.46 1.74 15.56
C PHE A 168 -6.73 1.07 14.39
N GLU A 169 -7.45 0.70 13.33
CA GLU A 169 -6.85 0.15 12.10
C GLU A 169 -5.90 1.16 11.42
N SER A 170 -6.15 2.46 11.60
CA SER A 170 -5.31 3.54 11.08
C SER A 170 -3.98 3.66 11.83
N PHE A 171 -3.86 3.24 13.10
CA PHE A 171 -2.57 3.30 13.80
C PHE A 171 -1.56 2.29 13.24
N ARG A 172 -2.00 1.06 12.98
CA ARG A 172 -1.15 0.05 12.33
C ARG A 172 -0.75 0.51 10.93
N GLN A 173 -1.70 1.02 10.15
CA GLN A 173 -1.42 1.58 8.83
C GLN A 173 -0.49 2.80 8.89
N PHE A 174 -0.59 3.63 9.93
CA PHE A 174 0.32 4.76 10.17
C PHE A 174 1.75 4.29 10.47
N LEU A 175 1.90 3.27 11.31
CA LEU A 175 3.22 2.67 11.57
C LEU A 175 3.82 2.05 10.31
N VAL A 176 3.00 1.32 9.54
CA VAL A 176 3.41 0.71 8.27
C VAL A 176 3.83 1.79 7.30
N SER A 177 2.99 2.79 7.02
CA SER A 177 3.25 3.86 6.05
C SER A 177 4.52 4.66 6.40
N ARG A 178 4.70 5.01 7.68
CA ARG A 178 5.89 5.72 8.14
C ARG A 178 7.16 4.88 7.97
N ARG A 179 7.08 3.55 8.15
CA ARG A 179 8.22 2.65 7.97
C ARG A 179 8.49 2.38 6.50
N THR A 180 7.46 2.12 5.69
CA THR A 180 7.59 1.84 4.26
C THR A 180 8.11 3.06 3.51
N GLN A 181 7.64 4.28 3.81
CA GLN A 181 8.18 5.51 3.24
C GLN A 181 9.69 5.68 3.49
N ARG A 182 10.14 5.38 4.71
CA ARG A 182 11.58 5.39 5.04
C ARG A 182 12.36 4.31 4.30
N LEU A 183 11.79 3.11 4.17
CA LEU A 183 12.41 2.02 3.43
C LEU A 183 12.50 2.32 1.93
N TYR A 184 11.46 2.90 1.33
CA TYR A 184 11.46 3.33 -0.07
C TYR A 184 12.53 4.39 -0.34
N ALA A 185 12.67 5.37 0.57
CA ALA A 185 13.73 6.38 0.47
C ALA A 185 15.14 5.75 0.57
N GLN A 186 15.31 4.70 1.39
CA GLN A 186 16.59 4.01 1.54
C GLN A 186 16.97 3.13 0.34
N HIS A 187 15.98 2.55 -0.34
CA HIS A 187 16.21 1.67 -1.50
C HIS A 187 16.16 2.42 -2.85
N ASN A 188 16.07 3.77 -2.83
CA ASN A 188 15.84 4.59 -4.03
C ASN A 188 14.63 4.12 -4.86
N PHE A 189 13.60 3.60 -4.18
CA PHE A 189 12.41 3.09 -4.85
C PHE A 189 11.48 4.25 -5.22
N ASN A 190 11.42 4.54 -6.52
CA ASN A 190 10.53 5.57 -7.06
C ASN A 190 9.11 5.02 -7.19
N ALA A 191 8.28 5.27 -6.18
CA ALA A 191 6.86 4.88 -6.19
C ALA A 191 6.08 5.49 -7.38
N GLY A 192 6.52 6.64 -7.90
CA GLY A 192 5.94 7.25 -9.12
C GLY A 192 6.18 6.39 -10.36
N HIS A 193 7.44 6.01 -10.61
CA HIS A 193 7.82 5.15 -11.73
C HIS A 193 7.14 3.78 -11.68
N TRP A 194 7.03 3.18 -10.50
CA TRP A 194 6.30 1.92 -10.34
C TRP A 194 4.82 2.04 -10.75
N LYS A 195 4.15 3.15 -10.38
CA LYS A 195 2.74 3.38 -10.77
C LYS A 195 2.59 3.56 -12.28
N GLU A 196 3.50 4.29 -12.91
CA GLU A 196 3.51 4.48 -14.36
C GLU A 196 3.68 3.14 -15.08
N LEU A 197 4.64 2.31 -14.64
CA LEU A 197 4.88 0.98 -15.20
C LEU A 197 3.68 0.04 -15.04
N VAL A 198 2.94 0.12 -13.92
CA VAL A 198 1.69 -0.63 -13.72
C VAL A 198 0.64 -0.20 -14.75
N VAL A 199 0.43 1.11 -14.93
CA VAL A 199 -0.54 1.63 -15.90
C VAL A 199 -0.17 1.25 -17.34
N GLU A 200 1.12 1.29 -17.70
CA GLU A 200 1.59 0.83 -19.02
C GLU A 200 1.31 -0.66 -19.25
N VAL A 201 1.59 -1.51 -18.27
CA VAL A 201 1.32 -2.96 -18.36
C VAL A 201 -0.18 -3.23 -18.47
N GLU A 202 -1.00 -2.57 -17.65
CA GLU A 202 -2.46 -2.67 -17.72
C GLU A 202 -2.98 -2.22 -19.10
N GLY A 203 -2.48 -1.12 -19.64
CA GLY A 203 -2.84 -0.65 -20.98
C GLY A 203 -2.46 -1.63 -22.10
N LEU A 204 -1.27 -2.23 -22.04
CA LEU A 204 -0.84 -3.26 -23.00
C LEU A 204 -1.67 -4.54 -22.89
N GLU A 205 -2.06 -4.93 -21.67
CA GLU A 205 -2.94 -6.08 -21.43
C GLU A 205 -4.34 -5.86 -21.99
N GLU A 206 -4.91 -4.66 -21.81
CA GLU A 206 -6.21 -4.30 -22.39
C GLU A 206 -6.18 -4.36 -23.91
N GLN A 207 -5.12 -3.84 -24.54
CA GLN A 207 -4.93 -3.95 -26.00
C GLN A 207 -4.86 -5.41 -26.46
N LEU A 208 -4.16 -6.27 -25.71
CA LEU A 208 -4.07 -7.71 -26.01
C LEU A 208 -5.43 -8.41 -25.88
N ARG A 209 -6.20 -8.11 -24.82
CA ARG A 209 -7.54 -8.67 -24.60
C ARG A 209 -8.51 -8.23 -25.70
N GLY A 210 -8.46 -6.97 -26.12
CA GLY A 210 -9.28 -6.45 -27.22
C GLY A 210 -8.98 -7.11 -28.57
N LEU A 211 -7.75 -7.61 -28.77
CA LEU A 211 -7.34 -8.36 -29.97
C LEU A 211 -7.57 -9.88 -29.86
N GLU A 212 -7.94 -10.40 -28.69
CA GLU A 212 -8.27 -11.81 -28.50
C GLU A 212 -9.72 -12.11 -28.89
N THR A 213 -10.59 -11.11 -28.84
CA THR A 213 -12.01 -11.23 -29.21
C THR A 213 -12.26 -11.25 -30.74
N VAL A 214 -11.21 -11.12 -31.55
CA VAL A 214 -11.25 -11.10 -33.03
C VAL A 214 -10.68 -12.40 -33.59
#